data_AF-A0ABD0LC92-F1
#
_entry.id   AF-A0ABD0LC92-F1
#
_cell.length_a   1.000
_cell.length_b   1.000
_cell.length_c   1.000
_cell.angle_alpha   90.00
_cell.angle_beta   90.00
_cell.angle_gamma   90.00
#
_symmetry.space_group_name_H-M   'P 1'
#
loop_
_entity.id
_entity.type
_entity.pdbx_description
1 polymer ?
#
loop_
_entity_poly.entity_id
_entity_poly.type
_entity_poly.pdbx_seq_one_letter_code
_entity_poly.pdbx_strand_id
1 'polypeptide(L)'
;MSKRESDQLQEDSSENKDPPKLCRSASTQLWQSILALDQEWTANWSVCANKESTLSKFRPLMKLLEISFHGVLWLTGTVIAFLLAHRVQDIEIVVNLFFLLIFDLIVVGVTKVLFRRARPSHNRMDMFATVSVDLFSFPSGHATRAAMISVFFIERVELATRFAPAVIGFCVCVGLSRVLLGRHHVMDVVFGFVIGMLEYIVYLQFWIPGSVLVKWLEDYFGHIHL
;
A
#
# COMPACT_ATOMS: atom_id res chain seq x y z
N MET A 1 -23.75 -59.55 42.64
CA MET A 1 -22.61 -59.64 41.71
C MET A 1 -22.94 -59.04 40.33
N SER A 2 -23.61 -57.88 40.28
CA SER A 2 -24.14 -57.30 39.04
C SER A 2 -24.27 -55.78 39.18
N LYS A 3 -23.18 -55.11 39.56
CA LYS A 3 -23.09 -53.65 39.63
C LYS A 3 -21.65 -53.12 39.48
N ARG A 4 -20.75 -53.94 38.93
CA ARG A 4 -19.34 -53.59 38.65
C ARG A 4 -18.98 -53.68 37.17
N GLU A 5 -19.90 -54.11 36.30
CA GLU A 5 -19.66 -54.23 34.85
C GLU A 5 -20.23 -53.04 34.05
N SER A 6 -21.04 -52.18 34.68
CA SER A 6 -21.60 -50.99 34.03
C SER A 6 -20.69 -49.75 34.08
N ASP A 7 -19.64 -49.78 34.91
CA ASP A 7 -18.70 -48.65 35.05
C ASP A 7 -17.49 -48.77 34.11
N GLN A 8 -17.41 -49.81 33.28
CA GLN A 8 -16.31 -50.00 32.30
C GLN A 8 -16.67 -49.60 30.86
N LEU A 9 -17.88 -49.08 30.62
CA LEU A 9 -18.34 -48.69 29.29
C LEU A 9 -18.39 -47.17 29.07
N GLN A 10 -17.83 -46.37 29.99
CA GLN A 10 -17.95 -44.91 29.96
C GLN A 10 -16.68 -44.16 30.38
N GLU A 11 -15.52 -44.78 30.24
CA GLU A 11 -14.24 -44.08 30.27
C GLU A 11 -13.44 -44.39 29.01
N ASP A 12 -12.97 -43.30 28.40
CA ASP A 12 -11.98 -43.22 27.33
C ASP A 12 -12.45 -43.35 25.87
N SER A 13 -13.63 -42.80 25.60
CA SER A 13 -13.91 -42.16 24.31
C SER A 13 -13.33 -40.74 24.28
N SER A 14 -12.01 -40.59 24.27
CA SER A 14 -11.34 -39.35 23.82
C SER A 14 -9.88 -39.62 23.49
N GLU A 15 -9.62 -40.55 22.58
CA GLU A 15 -8.37 -40.53 21.84
C GLU A 15 -8.39 -39.24 20.99
N ASN A 16 -7.84 -38.17 21.58
CA ASN A 16 -7.48 -36.93 20.92
C ASN A 16 -6.52 -37.31 19.79
N LYS A 17 -7.10 -37.65 18.63
CA LYS A 17 -6.37 -37.72 17.37
C LYS A 17 -5.93 -36.31 17.08
N ASP A 18 -4.76 -35.96 17.61
CA ASP A 18 -3.97 -34.85 17.10
C ASP A 18 -4.08 -34.93 15.57
N PRO A 19 -4.51 -33.85 14.90
CA PRO A 19 -4.65 -33.87 13.46
C PRO A 19 -3.32 -34.39 12.87
N PRO A 20 -3.37 -35.28 11.86
CA PRO A 20 -2.18 -35.92 11.33
C PRO A 20 -1.14 -34.83 11.09
N LYS A 21 0.05 -34.98 11.68
CA LYS A 21 1.20 -34.08 11.49
C LYS A 21 1.52 -34.09 10.01
N LEU A 22 0.84 -33.21 9.26
CA LEU A 22 1.01 -33.06 7.83
C LEU A 22 2.48 -32.73 7.65
N CYS A 23 3.22 -33.61 6.99
CA CYS A 23 4.63 -33.40 6.70
C CYS A 23 4.71 -32.17 5.78
N ARG A 24 4.86 -31.00 6.39
CA ARG A 24 4.95 -29.72 5.68
C ARG A 24 6.21 -29.78 4.83
N SER A 25 6.08 -29.53 3.52
CA SER A 25 7.24 -29.44 2.66
C SER A 25 8.19 -28.37 3.20
N ALA A 26 9.50 -28.52 2.97
CA ALA A 26 10.49 -27.52 3.38
C ALA A 26 10.13 -26.10 2.89
N SER A 27 9.48 -25.98 1.72
CA SER A 27 8.98 -24.71 1.19
C SER A 27 7.84 -24.10 2.02
N THR A 28 6.87 -24.90 2.47
CA THR A 28 5.78 -24.41 3.33
C THR A 28 6.27 -24.04 4.73
N GLN A 29 7.28 -24.75 5.25
CA GLN A 29 7.90 -24.42 6.52
C GLN A 29 8.72 -23.13 6.44
N LEU A 30 9.54 -22.98 5.39
CA LEU A 30 10.29 -21.74 5.13
C LEU A 30 9.35 -20.53 4.99
N TRP A 31 8.25 -20.68 4.25
CA TRP A 31 7.27 -19.63 4.07
C TRP A 31 6.64 -19.18 5.40
N GLN A 32 6.30 -20.12 6.27
CA GLN A 32 5.76 -19.81 7.59
C GLN A 32 6.79 -19.12 8.48
N SER A 33 8.06 -19.51 8.40
CA SER A 33 9.15 -18.82 9.13
C SER A 33 9.31 -17.38 8.67
N ILE A 34 9.26 -17.11 7.35
CA ILE A 34 9.33 -15.75 6.81
C ILE A 34 8.14 -14.91 7.30
N LEU A 35 6.93 -15.46 7.26
CA LEU A 35 5.73 -14.76 7.74
C LEU A 35 5.78 -14.47 9.24
N ALA A 36 6.29 -15.41 10.05
CA ALA A 36 6.46 -15.22 11.49
C ALA A 36 7.49 -14.11 11.78
N LEU A 37 8.60 -14.10 11.04
CA LEU A 37 9.62 -13.06 11.15
C LEU A 37 9.08 -11.68 10.78
N ASP A 38 8.31 -11.57 9.69
CA ASP A 38 7.66 -10.31 9.28
C ASP A 38 6.67 -9.82 10.35
N GLN A 39 5.91 -10.73 10.97
CA GLN A 39 5.02 -10.38 12.07
C GLN A 39 5.77 -9.90 13.31
N GLU A 40 6.88 -10.55 13.67
CA GLU A 40 7.72 -10.17 14.80
C GLU A 40 8.35 -8.78 14.58
N TRP A 41 8.95 -8.56 13.40
CA TRP A 41 9.50 -7.25 13.03
C TRP A 41 8.43 -6.16 13.05
N THR A 42 7.26 -6.46 12.48
CA THR A 42 6.13 -5.52 12.48
C THR A 42 5.68 -5.19 13.90
N ALA A 43 5.58 -6.17 14.79
CA ALA A 43 5.22 -5.94 16.19
C ALA A 43 6.25 -5.07 16.90
N ASN A 44 7.54 -5.39 16.75
CA ASN A 44 8.64 -4.64 17.36
C ASN A 44 8.71 -3.19 16.87
N TRP A 45 8.36 -2.95 15.60
CA TRP A 45 8.44 -1.61 14.99
C TRP A 45 7.16 -0.79 15.14
N SER A 46 6.05 -1.37 15.61
CA SER A 46 4.76 -0.69 15.78
C SER A 46 4.70 0.30 16.97
N VAL A 47 5.79 1.04 17.18
CA VAL A 47 6.07 1.93 18.33
C VAL A 47 5.24 3.22 18.37
N CYS A 48 4.43 3.49 17.34
CA CYS A 48 3.49 4.62 17.29
C CYS A 48 2.03 4.16 17.17
N ALA A 49 1.73 2.87 17.33
CA ALA A 49 0.42 2.30 17.05
C ALA A 49 -0.66 2.79 18.04
N ASN A 50 -0.34 2.86 19.33
CA ASN A 50 -1.28 3.22 20.39
C ASN A 50 -0.68 4.21 21.41
N LYS A 51 -1.50 4.68 22.37
CA LYS A 51 -1.07 5.65 23.40
C LYS A 51 -0.01 5.08 24.36
N GLU A 52 0.01 3.77 24.54
CA GLU A 52 0.93 3.02 25.40
C GLU A 52 2.25 2.69 24.68
N SER A 53 2.35 2.98 23.38
CA SER A 53 3.54 2.69 22.59
C SER A 53 4.68 3.66 22.93
N THR A 54 5.92 3.17 22.83
CA THR A 54 7.13 3.89 23.27
C THR A 54 7.32 5.26 22.61
N LEU A 55 6.89 5.41 21.36
CA LEU A 55 7.01 6.64 20.56
C LEU A 55 5.65 7.27 20.21
N SER A 56 4.62 7.05 21.05
CA SER A 56 3.26 7.57 20.82
C SER A 56 3.18 9.09 20.58
N LYS A 57 4.13 9.88 21.10
CA LYS A 57 4.26 11.33 20.85
C LYS A 57 4.46 11.69 19.38
N PHE A 58 5.10 10.83 18.59
CA PHE A 58 5.35 11.03 17.16
C PHE A 58 4.17 10.59 16.28
N ARG A 59 3.14 10.00 16.87
CA ARG A 59 1.94 9.55 16.15
C ARG A 59 1.28 10.63 15.27
N PRO A 60 1.15 11.92 15.71
CA PRO A 60 0.61 12.97 14.84
C PRO A 60 1.45 13.20 13.58
N LEU A 61 2.78 13.14 13.68
CA LEU A 61 3.68 13.25 12.53
C LEU A 61 3.50 12.07 11.58
N MET A 62 3.38 10.85 12.10
CA MET A 62 3.11 9.68 11.27
C MET A 62 1.75 9.76 10.56
N LYS A 63 0.73 10.34 11.22
CA LYS A 63 -0.56 10.62 10.60
C LYS A 63 -0.47 11.70 9.52
N LEU A 64 0.38 12.71 9.70
CA LEU A 64 0.63 13.70 8.66
C LEU A 64 1.24 13.04 7.41
N LEU A 65 2.18 12.11 7.60
CA LEU A 65 2.76 11.32 6.50
C LEU A 65 1.73 10.37 5.85
N GLU A 66 0.78 9.82 6.62
CA GLU A 66 -0.36 9.07 6.08
C GLU A 66 -1.23 9.97 5.18
N ILE A 67 -1.57 11.17 5.67
CA ILE A 67 -2.42 12.12 4.95
C ILE A 67 -1.73 12.68 3.69
N SER A 68 -0.43 12.97 3.73
CA SER A 68 0.30 13.54 2.60
C SER A 68 0.34 12.62 1.38
N PHE A 69 0.22 11.30 1.58
CA PHE A 69 0.12 10.31 0.51
C PHE A 69 -1.28 9.71 0.39
N HIS A 70 -2.32 10.40 0.84
CA HIS A 70 -3.69 9.94 0.65
C HIS A 70 -4.11 10.04 -0.82
N GLY A 71 -4.74 9.00 -1.37
CA GLY A 71 -5.08 8.92 -2.80
C GLY A 71 -5.99 10.06 -3.27
N VAL A 72 -7.01 10.39 -2.47
CA VAL A 72 -7.92 11.51 -2.76
C VAL A 72 -7.15 12.83 -2.89
N LEU A 73 -6.17 13.09 -2.02
CA LEU A 73 -5.40 14.35 -2.04
C LEU A 73 -4.57 14.49 -3.31
N TRP A 74 -3.97 13.40 -3.79
CA TRP A 74 -3.19 13.40 -5.03
C TRP A 74 -4.08 13.49 -6.28
N LEU A 75 -5.23 12.80 -6.28
CA LEU A 75 -6.19 12.89 -7.38
C LEU A 75 -6.82 14.30 -7.48
N THR A 76 -7.25 14.88 -6.36
CA THR A 76 -7.77 16.25 -6.37
C THR A 76 -6.68 17.26 -6.72
N GLY A 77 -5.47 17.07 -6.19
CA GLY A 77 -4.32 17.92 -6.49
C GLY A 77 -3.95 17.93 -7.97
N THR A 78 -3.99 16.78 -8.64
CA THR A 78 -3.74 16.68 -10.09
C THR A 78 -4.84 17.35 -10.91
N VAL A 79 -6.12 17.20 -10.53
CA VAL A 79 -7.21 17.93 -11.19
C VAL A 79 -7.05 19.44 -11.04
N ILE A 80 -6.73 19.93 -9.84
CA ILE A 80 -6.47 21.36 -9.61
C ILE A 80 -5.26 21.82 -10.43
N ALA A 81 -4.16 21.07 -10.41
CA ALA A 81 -2.96 21.40 -11.18
C ALA A 81 -3.24 21.46 -12.70
N PHE A 82 -4.12 20.59 -13.21
CA PHE A 82 -4.53 20.58 -14.61
C PHE A 82 -5.29 21.86 -14.96
N LEU A 83 -6.23 22.29 -14.10
CA LEU A 83 -6.99 23.53 -14.30
C LEU A 83 -6.12 24.80 -14.24
N LEU A 84 -4.98 24.73 -13.56
CA LEU A 84 -4.01 25.83 -13.45
C LEU A 84 -2.87 25.74 -14.49
N ALA A 85 -2.77 24.65 -15.24
CA ALA A 85 -1.70 24.44 -16.21
C ALA A 85 -1.96 25.24 -17.49
N HIS A 86 -0.99 26.07 -17.87
CA HIS A 86 -1.10 26.91 -19.08
C HIS A 86 -0.12 26.51 -20.18
N ARG A 87 0.95 25.78 -19.85
CA ARG A 87 1.94 25.31 -20.83
C ARG A 87 1.64 23.86 -21.19
N VAL A 88 1.85 23.51 -22.45
CA VAL A 88 1.64 22.13 -22.96
C VAL A 88 2.46 21.12 -22.17
N GLN A 89 3.69 21.47 -21.77
CA GLN A 89 4.55 20.61 -20.95
C GLN A 89 3.96 20.36 -19.57
N ASP A 90 3.36 21.38 -18.94
CA ASP A 90 2.74 21.23 -17.62
C ASP A 90 1.48 20.35 -17.72
N ILE A 91 0.66 20.56 -18.77
CA ILE A 91 -0.52 19.74 -19.06
C ILE A 91 -0.12 18.28 -19.27
N GLU A 92 0.91 18.02 -20.08
CA GLU A 92 1.43 16.68 -20.34
C GLU A 92 1.82 15.96 -19.04
N ILE A 93 2.60 16.63 -18.18
CA ILE A 93 3.03 16.07 -16.90
C ILE A 93 1.83 15.77 -16.01
N VAL A 94 0.90 16.72 -15.84
CA VAL A 94 -0.23 16.55 -14.93
C VAL A 94 -1.20 15.48 -15.40
N VAL A 95 -1.50 15.40 -16.70
CA VAL A 95 -2.39 14.37 -17.27
C VAL A 95 -1.78 12.98 -17.11
N ASN A 96 -0.49 12.83 -17.39
CA ASN A 96 0.18 11.53 -17.20
C ASN A 96 0.24 11.14 -15.71
N LEU A 97 0.46 12.10 -14.80
CA LEU A 97 0.42 11.83 -13.36
C LEU A 97 -0.99 11.38 -12.92
N PHE A 98 -2.05 12.00 -13.44
CA PHE A 98 -3.43 11.61 -13.14
C PHE A 98 -3.71 10.16 -13.56
N PHE A 99 -3.41 9.79 -14.81
CA PHE A 99 -3.62 8.43 -15.29
C PHE A 99 -2.74 7.40 -14.56
N LEU A 100 -1.51 7.77 -14.22
CA LEU A 100 -0.63 6.95 -13.42
C LEU A 100 -1.19 6.70 -12.00
N LEU A 101 -1.80 7.71 -11.37
CA LEU A 101 -2.50 7.53 -10.08
C LEU A 101 -3.71 6.61 -10.18
N ILE A 102 -4.48 6.68 -11.28
CA ILE A 102 -5.57 5.75 -11.53
C ILE A 102 -5.04 4.33 -11.72
N PHE A 103 -3.90 4.18 -12.41
CA PHE A 103 -3.24 2.89 -12.58
C PHE A 103 -2.79 2.27 -11.23
N ASP A 104 -2.14 3.03 -10.34
CA ASP A 104 -1.81 2.61 -8.95
C ASP A 104 -3.06 2.11 -8.21
N LEU A 105 -4.16 2.85 -8.27
CA LEU A 105 -5.41 2.44 -7.60
C LEU A 105 -5.94 1.10 -8.11
N ILE A 106 -5.88 0.86 -9.42
CA ILE A 106 -6.31 -0.40 -10.04
C ILE A 106 -5.37 -1.53 -9.60
N VAL A 107 -4.06 -1.37 -9.75
CA VAL A 107 -3.07 -2.42 -9.42
C VAL A 107 -3.11 -2.76 -7.93
N VAL A 108 -3.14 -1.77 -7.05
CA VAL A 108 -3.27 -1.98 -5.59
C VAL A 108 -4.60 -2.66 -5.25
N GLY A 109 -5.71 -2.20 -5.85
CA GLY A 109 -7.04 -2.76 -5.61
C GLY A 109 -7.13 -4.23 -6.00
N VAL A 110 -6.66 -4.57 -7.21
CA VAL A 110 -6.58 -5.95 -7.70
C VAL A 110 -5.69 -6.79 -6.80
N THR A 111 -4.48 -6.31 -6.49
CA THR A 111 -3.52 -7.06 -5.66
C THR A 111 -4.07 -7.33 -4.26
N LYS A 112 -4.76 -6.36 -3.64
CA LYS A 112 -5.44 -6.56 -2.36
C LYS A 112 -6.48 -7.68 -2.42
N VAL A 113 -7.29 -7.73 -3.48
CA VAL A 113 -8.32 -8.77 -3.66
C VAL A 113 -7.72 -10.14 -3.96
N LEU A 114 -6.56 -10.21 -4.61
CA LEU A 114 -5.85 -11.45 -4.93
C LEU A 114 -5.18 -12.08 -3.69
N PHE A 115 -4.42 -11.28 -2.93
CA PHE A 115 -3.62 -11.81 -1.82
C PHE A 115 -4.38 -11.88 -0.49
N ARG A 116 -5.36 -11.00 -0.29
CA ARG A 116 -6.27 -10.97 0.88
C ARG A 116 -5.56 -11.07 2.24
N ARG A 117 -4.34 -10.56 2.35
CA ARG A 117 -3.53 -10.62 3.55
C ARG A 117 -4.17 -9.81 4.68
N ALA A 118 -4.27 -10.38 5.88
CA ALA A 118 -4.80 -9.69 7.05
C ALA A 118 -3.82 -8.62 7.58
N ARG A 119 -4.36 -7.47 8.01
CA ARG A 119 -3.59 -6.40 8.68
C ARG A 119 -3.03 -6.86 10.04
N PRO A 120 -1.99 -6.19 10.55
CA PRO A 120 -1.45 -6.47 11.89
C PRO A 120 -2.54 -6.38 12.97
N SER A 121 -2.49 -7.27 13.97
CA SER A 121 -3.50 -7.37 15.05
C SER A 121 -3.65 -6.08 15.87
N HIS A 122 -2.58 -5.31 15.99
CA HIS A 122 -2.54 -4.05 16.72
C HIS A 122 -3.03 -2.85 15.90
N ASN A 123 -3.51 -3.06 14.66
CA ASN A 123 -4.06 -2.00 13.83
C ASN A 123 -5.36 -1.45 14.43
N ARG A 124 -5.31 -0.21 14.92
CA ARG A 124 -6.51 0.53 15.33
C ARG A 124 -7.23 1.03 14.08
N MET A 125 -8.50 0.72 13.85
CA MET A 125 -9.28 1.25 12.72
C MET A 125 -9.67 2.73 12.96
N ASP A 126 -8.68 3.62 13.01
CA ASP A 126 -8.85 5.08 13.13
C ASP A 126 -8.37 5.82 11.88
N MET A 127 -8.42 5.13 10.73
CA MET A 127 -8.06 5.69 9.43
C MET A 127 -9.18 6.59 8.94
N PHE A 128 -8.84 7.80 8.51
CA PHE A 128 -9.81 8.69 7.85
C PHE A 128 -10.28 8.00 6.56
N ALA A 129 -11.60 7.83 6.42
CA ALA A 129 -12.28 7.18 5.30
C ALA A 129 -11.99 5.68 5.11
N THR A 130 -12.59 4.85 5.97
CA THR A 130 -12.62 3.39 5.79
C THR A 130 -13.66 3.00 4.74
N VAL A 131 -13.24 2.86 3.48
CA VAL A 131 -14.00 2.09 2.49
C VAL A 131 -13.75 0.61 2.75
N SER A 132 -14.74 -0.26 2.57
CA SER A 132 -14.68 -1.72 2.83
C SER A 132 -13.52 -2.46 2.15
N VAL A 133 -12.91 -1.88 1.11
CA VAL A 133 -11.69 -2.37 0.43
C VAL A 133 -10.44 -2.32 1.32
N ASP A 134 -10.51 -1.64 2.46
CA ASP A 134 -9.36 -1.43 3.33
C ASP A 134 -9.06 -2.57 4.33
N LEU A 135 -9.80 -3.69 4.22
CA LEU A 135 -9.62 -4.87 5.08
C LEU A 135 -8.27 -5.58 4.87
N PHE A 136 -7.72 -5.50 3.65
CA PHE A 136 -6.50 -6.21 3.26
C PHE A 136 -5.23 -5.34 3.36
N SER A 137 -4.14 -5.94 3.83
CA SER A 137 -2.88 -5.26 4.14
C SER A 137 -1.90 -5.21 2.96
N PHE A 138 -1.90 -6.24 2.11
CA PHE A 138 -0.93 -6.36 1.02
C PHE A 138 -1.51 -5.88 -0.32
N PRO A 139 -0.81 -5.02 -1.07
CA PRO A 139 0.41 -4.28 -0.70
C PRO A 139 0.04 -3.00 0.06
N SER A 140 1.06 -2.31 0.60
CA SER A 140 0.86 -0.97 1.15
C SER A 140 0.64 0.05 0.03
N GLY A 141 -0.62 0.46 -0.17
CA GLY A 141 -0.98 1.47 -1.18
C GLY A 141 -0.41 2.88 -0.94
N HIS A 142 0.12 3.17 0.26
CA HIS A 142 0.88 4.41 0.49
C HIS A 142 2.33 4.26 0.01
N ALA A 143 2.91 3.07 0.16
CA ALA A 143 4.27 2.79 -0.28
C ALA A 143 4.37 2.69 -1.81
N THR A 144 3.38 2.04 -2.47
CA THR A 144 3.29 1.99 -3.95
C THR A 144 3.26 3.40 -4.52
N ARG A 145 2.28 4.20 -4.08
CA ARG A 145 2.11 5.58 -4.51
C ARG A 145 3.34 6.44 -4.20
N ALA A 146 3.93 6.31 -3.01
CA ALA A 146 5.12 7.08 -2.66
C ALA A 146 6.29 6.78 -3.58
N ALA A 147 6.60 5.50 -3.84
CA ALA A 147 7.66 5.14 -4.78
C ALA A 147 7.37 5.64 -6.19
N MET A 148 6.18 5.36 -6.70
CA MET A 148 5.75 5.75 -8.04
C MET A 148 5.84 7.27 -8.26
N ILE A 149 5.28 8.05 -7.34
CA ILE A 149 5.33 9.52 -7.38
C ILE A 149 6.78 10.01 -7.28
N SER A 150 7.58 9.47 -6.36
CA SER A 150 8.97 9.89 -6.21
C SER A 150 9.78 9.69 -7.48
N VAL A 151 9.68 8.52 -8.13
CA VAL A 151 10.36 8.26 -9.40
C VAL A 151 9.82 9.20 -10.50
N PHE A 152 8.50 9.34 -10.60
CA PHE A 152 7.87 10.26 -11.55
C PHE A 152 8.42 11.69 -11.43
N PHE A 153 8.45 12.24 -10.22
CA PHE A 153 8.94 13.61 -10.00
C PHE A 153 10.44 13.73 -10.27
N ILE A 154 11.26 12.77 -9.82
CA ILE A 154 12.70 12.78 -10.07
C ILE A 154 13.02 12.78 -11.56
N GLU A 155 12.25 12.07 -12.38
CA GLU A 155 12.48 12.01 -13.84
C GLU A 155 11.83 13.17 -14.63
N ARG A 156 10.71 13.72 -14.14
CA ARG A 156 9.90 14.69 -14.90
C ARG A 156 10.00 16.13 -14.42
N VAL A 157 10.55 16.36 -13.23
CA VAL A 157 10.64 17.69 -12.60
C VAL A 157 12.07 17.98 -12.18
N GLU A 158 12.72 18.90 -12.88
CA GLU A 158 14.14 19.26 -12.68
C GLU A 158 14.48 19.59 -11.22
N LEU A 159 13.60 20.33 -10.54
CA LEU A 159 13.78 20.66 -9.12
C LEU A 159 13.81 19.40 -8.25
N ALA A 160 12.94 18.42 -8.53
CA ALA A 160 12.91 17.16 -7.78
C ALA A 160 14.14 16.30 -8.09
N THR A 161 14.65 16.32 -9.32
CA THR A 161 15.93 15.68 -9.67
C THR A 161 17.08 16.23 -8.83
N ARG A 162 17.16 17.56 -8.69
CA ARG A 162 18.20 18.22 -7.88
C ARG A 162 18.14 17.84 -6.40
N PHE A 163 16.95 17.55 -5.89
CA PHE A 163 16.71 17.13 -4.50
C PHE A 163 16.36 15.64 -4.38
N ALA A 164 16.79 14.80 -5.33
CA ALA A 164 16.42 13.38 -5.37
C ALA A 164 16.68 12.63 -4.04
N PRO A 165 17.80 12.83 -3.31
CA PRO A 165 18.00 12.18 -2.01
C PRO A 165 16.93 12.55 -0.97
N ALA A 166 16.46 13.80 -0.97
CA ALA A 166 15.40 14.25 -0.07
C ALA A 166 14.04 13.65 -0.45
N VAL A 167 13.74 13.56 -1.75
CA VAL A 167 12.52 12.92 -2.28
C VAL A 167 12.49 11.43 -1.91
N ILE A 168 13.60 10.73 -2.10
CA ILE A 168 13.75 9.32 -1.73
C ILE A 168 13.64 9.15 -0.20
N GLY A 169 14.30 10.00 0.57
CA GLY A 169 14.19 9.99 2.03
C GLY A 169 12.75 10.18 2.51
N PHE A 170 12.00 11.10 1.89
CA PHE A 170 10.59 11.31 2.20
C PHE A 170 9.72 10.10 1.84
N CYS A 171 9.96 9.48 0.68
CA CYS A 171 9.30 8.23 0.27
C CYS A 171 9.50 7.11 1.30
N VAL A 172 10.73 6.91 1.76
CA VAL A 172 11.06 5.93 2.80
C VAL A 172 10.34 6.26 4.11
N CYS A 173 10.33 7.53 4.53
CA CYS A 173 9.61 7.97 5.72
C CYS A 173 8.10 7.68 5.65
N VAL A 174 7.49 7.83 4.48
CA VAL A 174 6.06 7.52 4.27
C VAL A 174 5.80 6.03 4.42
N GLY A 175 6.63 5.17 3.80
CA GLY A 175 6.51 3.73 3.99
C GLY A 175 6.74 3.30 5.44
N LEU A 176 7.79 3.80 6.09
CA LEU A 176 8.08 3.53 7.50
C LEU A 176 6.92 3.97 8.40
N SER A 177 6.28 5.10 8.13
CA SER A 177 5.13 5.57 8.91
C SER A 177 4.01 4.53 8.98
N ARG A 178 3.85 3.70 7.93
CA ARG A 178 2.83 2.64 7.87
C ARG A 178 3.13 1.52 8.86
N VAL A 179 4.40 1.13 8.99
CA VAL A 179 4.83 0.11 9.95
C VAL A 179 4.78 0.67 11.38
N LEU A 180 5.29 1.89 11.57
CA LEU A 180 5.33 2.54 12.89
C LEU A 180 3.93 2.74 13.48
N LEU A 181 2.93 3.06 12.64
CA LEU A 181 1.51 3.15 13.03
C LEU A 181 0.82 1.78 13.20
N GLY A 182 1.49 0.67 12.88
CA GLY A 182 0.91 -0.67 12.92
C GLY A 182 -0.14 -0.93 11.83
N ARG A 183 -0.09 -0.20 10.71
CA ARG A 183 -1.08 -0.27 9.62
C ARG A 183 -0.81 -1.45 8.69
N HIS A 184 0.46 -1.69 8.40
CA HIS A 184 0.94 -2.65 7.42
C HIS A 184 2.12 -3.43 8.00
N HIS A 185 2.31 -4.65 7.50
CA HIS A 185 3.51 -5.40 7.81
C HIS A 185 4.72 -4.85 7.06
N VAL A 186 5.94 -5.14 7.52
CA VAL A 186 7.17 -4.66 6.87
C VAL A 186 7.23 -5.09 5.41
N MET A 187 6.92 -6.35 5.11
CA MET A 187 6.91 -6.86 3.74
C MET A 187 5.85 -6.17 2.86
N ASP A 188 4.69 -5.78 3.39
CA ASP A 188 3.68 -5.05 2.62
C ASP A 188 4.22 -3.72 2.10
N VAL A 189 5.11 -3.07 2.87
CA VAL A 189 5.76 -1.80 2.53
C VAL A 189 6.90 -2.02 1.53
N VAL A 190 7.76 -3.00 1.78
CA VAL A 190 8.88 -3.34 0.88
C VAL A 190 8.38 -3.68 -0.52
N PHE A 191 7.42 -4.62 -0.62
CA PHE A 191 6.81 -4.97 -1.91
C PHE A 191 5.99 -3.81 -2.47
N GLY A 192 5.38 -2.98 -1.63
CA GLY A 192 4.72 -1.75 -2.07
C GLY A 192 5.68 -0.84 -2.85
N PHE A 193 6.87 -0.57 -2.32
CA PHE A 193 7.86 0.24 -3.03
C PHE A 193 8.27 -0.39 -4.38
N VAL A 194 8.49 -1.71 -4.41
CA VAL A 194 8.82 -2.43 -5.65
C VAL A 194 7.71 -2.31 -6.69
N ILE A 195 6.46 -2.55 -6.29
CA ILE A 195 5.30 -2.44 -7.17
C ILE A 195 5.19 -1.01 -7.73
N GLY A 196 5.32 0.03 -6.90
CA GLY A 196 5.25 1.41 -7.37
C GLY A 196 6.32 1.79 -8.39
N MET A 197 7.56 1.28 -8.23
CA MET A 197 8.61 1.48 -9.23
C MET A 197 8.29 0.74 -10.54
N LEU A 198 7.77 -0.48 -10.46
CA LEU A 198 7.36 -1.26 -11.63
C LEU A 198 6.16 -0.63 -12.35
N GLU A 199 5.20 -0.09 -11.62
CA GLU A 199 4.05 0.63 -12.16
C GLU A 199 4.50 1.81 -13.01
N TYR A 200 5.46 2.61 -12.51
CA TYR A 200 6.03 3.71 -13.28
C TYR A 200 6.69 3.22 -14.58
N ILE A 201 7.54 2.18 -14.50
CA ILE A 201 8.24 1.62 -15.67
C ILE A 201 7.26 1.10 -16.72
N VAL A 202 6.21 0.40 -16.29
CA VAL A 202 5.16 -0.09 -17.18
C VAL A 202 4.39 1.08 -17.80
N TYR A 203 4.05 2.09 -17.00
CA TYR A 203 3.31 3.26 -17.47
C TYR A 203 4.08 4.07 -18.52
N LEU A 204 5.42 4.06 -18.51
CA LEU A 204 6.22 4.70 -19.57
C LEU A 204 5.87 4.21 -20.98
N GLN A 205 5.35 2.98 -21.13
CA GLN A 205 4.91 2.43 -22.42
C GLN A 205 3.59 3.06 -22.91
N PHE A 206 2.84 3.70 -22.02
CA PHE A 206 1.53 4.32 -22.28
C PHE A 206 1.58 5.84 -22.14
N TRP A 207 2.78 6.43 -22.09
CA TRP A 207 2.96 7.87 -21.93
C TRP A 207 2.25 8.63 -23.06
N ILE A 208 1.49 9.65 -22.70
CA ILE A 208 0.75 10.47 -23.65
C ILE A 208 1.56 11.75 -23.91
N PRO A 209 2.16 11.93 -25.11
CA PRO A 209 2.93 13.12 -25.42
C PRO A 209 2.03 14.36 -25.55
N GLY A 210 2.59 15.54 -25.23
CA GLY A 210 1.86 16.81 -25.30
C GLY A 210 1.30 17.12 -26.70
N SER A 211 1.98 16.70 -27.77
CA SER A 211 1.48 16.85 -29.15
C SER A 211 0.18 16.10 -29.40
N VAL A 212 0.02 14.92 -28.80
CA VAL A 212 -1.21 14.11 -28.88
C VAL A 212 -2.32 14.79 -28.07
N LEU A 213 -2.01 15.31 -26.88
CA LEU A 213 -2.96 16.05 -26.05
C LEU A 213 -3.47 17.31 -26.75
N VAL A 214 -2.58 18.10 -27.35
CA VAL A 214 -2.95 19.30 -28.11
C VAL A 214 -3.87 18.93 -29.27
N LYS A 215 -3.52 17.89 -30.04
CA LYS A 215 -4.38 17.41 -31.13
C LYS A 215 -5.77 17.01 -30.62
N TRP A 216 -5.86 16.27 -29.52
CA TRP A 216 -7.17 15.92 -28.94
C TRP A 216 -7.94 17.16 -28.50
N LEU A 217 -7.30 18.12 -27.85
CA LEU A 217 -7.96 19.36 -27.45
C LEU A 217 -8.47 20.15 -28.65
N GLU A 218 -7.69 20.24 -29.73
CA GLU A 218 -8.10 20.88 -30.99
C GLU A 218 -9.26 20.12 -31.66
N ASP A 219 -9.21 18.80 -31.74
CA ASP A 219 -10.27 17.98 -32.35
C ASP A 219 -11.60 18.09 -31.57
N TYR A 220 -11.55 18.16 -30.22
CA TYR A 220 -12.75 18.23 -29.38
C TYR A 220 -13.28 19.65 -29.16
N PHE A 221 -12.40 20.65 -28.96
CA PHE A 221 -12.78 22.03 -28.63
C PHE A 221 -12.64 23.00 -29.80
N GLY A 222 -11.92 22.65 -30.86
CA GLY A 222 -11.71 23.51 -32.04
C GLY A 222 -12.99 23.80 -32.84
N HIS A 223 -14.06 23.02 -32.61
CA HIS A 223 -15.39 23.29 -33.16
C HIS A 223 -16.19 24.31 -32.34
N ILE A 224 -15.75 24.64 -31.12
CA ILE A 224 -16.39 25.63 -30.27
C ILE A 224 -15.74 26.98 -30.56
N HIS A 225 -16.25 27.65 -31.61
CA HIS A 225 -15.99 29.07 -31.82
C HIS A 225 -16.66 29.85 -30.67
N LEU A 226 -15.88 30.14 -29.62
CA LEU A 226 -16.22 31.13 -28.59
C LEU A 226 -15.94 32.55 -29.11
#